data_AF-A2HUI3-F1
#
_entry.id   AF-A2HUI3-F1
#
_cell.length_a   1.000
_cell.length_b   1.000
_cell.length_c   1.000
_cell.angle_alpha   90.00
_cell.angle_beta   90.00
_cell.angle_gamma   90.00
#
_symmetry.space_group_name_H-M   'P 1'
#
loop_
_entity.id
_entity.type
_entity.pdbx_description
1 polymer ?
#
loop_
_entity_poly.entity_id
_entity_poly.type
_entity_poly.pdbx_seq_one_letter_code
_entity_poly.pdbx_strand_id
1 'polypeptide(L)'
;MSTTENTTTVIVHEAINEEYEYIQYNKQLRLIRSVKDDMYQMQSILTACFAPDTKKPQDWFRNQSTQELLSEAQRDILFSENSEEQRLREKSYSPKLYENSEEQRVSKKPQSPKLYENREKLPNGLRGYYVHRLLVNNVAQWASARYSWYVCKLLDELHRQEREEMENKLEAKDKSIQKRIPRSVPKGKEKNYKYMIYTEEMENEEDKDM
;
A
#
# COMPACT_ATOMS: atom_id res chain seq x y z
N MET A 1 -24.50 23.63 -14.28
CA MET A 1 -23.17 23.98 -13.75
C MET A 1 -23.17 23.64 -12.26
N SER A 2 -22.78 22.43 -11.89
CA SER A 2 -22.71 22.00 -10.49
C SER A 2 -21.30 22.29 -10.00
N THR A 3 -21.16 23.30 -9.14
CA THR A 3 -19.91 23.64 -8.45
C THR A 3 -19.54 22.52 -7.50
N THR A 4 -18.57 21.69 -7.88
CA THR A 4 -17.87 20.79 -6.97
C THR A 4 -16.88 21.60 -6.15
N GLU A 5 -17.29 21.98 -4.94
CA GLU A 5 -16.35 22.44 -3.93
C GLU A 5 -15.47 21.25 -3.53
N ASN A 6 -14.25 21.21 -4.08
CA ASN A 6 -13.20 20.31 -3.64
C ASN A 6 -12.79 20.73 -2.22
N THR A 7 -13.56 20.27 -1.24
CA THR A 7 -13.26 20.45 0.18
C THR A 7 -11.97 19.67 0.44
N THR A 8 -10.85 20.37 0.51
CA THR A 8 -9.58 19.80 0.97
C THR A 8 -9.82 19.29 2.39
N THR A 9 -10.00 17.99 2.53
CA THR A 9 -10.19 17.31 3.82
C THR A 9 -8.86 17.32 4.56
N VAL A 10 -8.53 18.45 5.19
CA VAL A 10 -7.39 18.53 6.10
C VAL A 10 -7.70 17.63 7.28
N ILE A 11 -6.96 16.53 7.41
CA ILE A 11 -7.02 15.66 8.57
C ILE A 11 -6.38 16.45 9.72
N VAL A 12 -7.17 16.76 10.75
CA VAL A 12 -6.69 17.51 11.92
C VAL A 12 -6.37 16.51 13.03
N HIS A 13 -5.14 16.59 13.55
CA HIS A 13 -4.68 15.81 14.69
C HIS A 13 -4.71 16.70 15.93
N GLU A 14 -5.54 16.36 16.92
CA GLU A 14 -5.60 17.07 18.22
C GLU A 14 -5.04 16.14 19.31
N ALA A 15 -3.94 16.53 19.95
CA ALA A 15 -3.37 15.72 21.03
C ALA A 15 -4.30 15.68 22.25
N ILE A 16 -4.58 14.48 22.76
CA ILE A 16 -5.30 14.28 24.03
C ILE A 16 -4.30 14.22 25.18
N ASN A 17 -3.21 13.47 24.98
CA ASN A 17 -2.07 13.35 25.86
C ASN A 17 -0.84 12.93 25.03
N GLU A 18 0.28 12.60 25.68
CA GLU A 18 1.53 12.19 25.01
C GLU A 18 1.41 10.89 24.19
N GLU A 19 0.37 10.08 24.42
CA GLU A 19 0.21 8.75 23.81
C GLU A 19 -1.00 8.62 22.89
N TYR A 20 -1.95 9.55 22.96
CA TYR A 20 -3.24 9.50 22.30
C TYR A 20 -3.59 10.82 21.62
N GLU A 21 -4.15 10.71 20.42
CA GLU A 21 -4.60 11.84 19.62
C GLU A 21 -6.01 11.60 19.08
N TYR A 22 -6.78 12.67 18.94
CA TYR A 22 -7.96 12.68 18.10
C TYR A 22 -7.56 12.89 16.65
N ILE A 23 -8.10 12.07 15.77
CA ILE A 23 -8.06 12.28 14.33
C ILE A 23 -9.43 12.74 13.88
N GLN A 24 -9.50 13.97 13.40
CA GLN A 24 -10.71 14.55 12.84
C GLN A 24 -10.60 14.60 11.31
N TYR A 25 -11.47 13.85 10.65
CA TYR A 25 -11.57 13.84 9.19
C TYR A 25 -12.60 14.85 8.69
N ASN A 26 -13.68 15.05 9.45
CA ASN A 26 -14.72 16.04 9.15
C ASN A 26 -15.42 16.50 10.45
N LYS A 27 -16.43 17.37 10.34
CA LYS A 27 -17.15 17.90 11.52
C LYS A 27 -17.83 16.84 12.40
N GLN A 28 -18.06 15.63 11.88
CA GLN A 28 -18.82 14.56 12.54
C GLN A 28 -17.97 13.33 12.85
N LEU A 29 -16.82 13.16 12.18
CA LEU A 29 -15.97 11.98 12.26
C LEU A 29 -14.69 12.31 13.01
N ARG A 30 -14.67 11.92 14.27
CA ARG A 30 -13.56 12.08 15.21
C ARG A 30 -13.25 10.73 15.84
N LEU A 31 -12.04 10.21 15.57
CA LEU A 31 -11.57 8.92 16.06
C LEU A 31 -10.45 9.12 17.09
N ILE A 32 -10.29 8.18 18.01
CA ILE A 32 -9.16 8.17 18.96
C ILE A 32 -8.10 7.21 18.44
N ARG A 33 -6.87 7.70 18.29
CA ARG A 33 -5.70 6.94 17.87
C ARG A 33 -4.65 6.92 18.97
N SER A 34 -4.04 5.75 19.16
CA SER A 34 -2.82 5.55 19.96
C SER A 34 -1.61 5.84 19.08
N VAL A 35 -0.83 6.85 19.43
CA VAL A 35 0.34 7.32 18.65
C VAL A 35 1.46 6.26 18.66
N LYS A 36 1.63 5.55 19.79
CA LYS A 36 2.70 4.56 19.96
C LYS A 36 2.62 3.38 18.99
N ASP A 37 1.41 2.89 18.76
CA ASP A 37 1.18 1.58 18.09
C ASP A 37 0.32 1.71 16.82
N ASP A 38 -0.07 2.93 16.43
CA ASP A 38 -0.98 3.22 15.29
C ASP A 38 -2.33 2.47 15.37
N MET A 39 -2.89 2.39 16.59
CA MET A 39 -4.13 1.66 16.87
C MET A 39 -5.30 2.60 17.11
N TYR A 40 -6.49 2.21 16.68
CA TYR A 40 -7.70 3.04 16.75
C TYR A 40 -8.71 2.45 17.72
N GLN A 41 -9.32 3.30 18.55
CA GLN A 41 -10.31 2.86 19.53
C GLN A 41 -11.61 2.47 18.83
N MET A 42 -12.08 1.23 19.04
CA MET A 42 -13.32 0.71 18.45
C MET A 42 -14.53 1.56 18.82
N GLN A 43 -14.62 2.01 20.08
CA GLN A 43 -15.76 2.79 20.54
C GLN A 43 -15.90 4.10 19.77
N SER A 44 -14.79 4.78 19.48
CA SER A 44 -14.79 6.00 18.67
C SER A 44 -15.28 5.77 17.25
N ILE A 45 -14.96 4.60 16.66
CA ILE A 45 -15.45 4.18 15.34
C ILE A 45 -16.96 3.93 15.37
N LEU A 46 -17.46 3.23 16.40
CA LEU A 46 -18.89 2.98 16.56
C LEU A 46 -19.69 4.27 16.70
N THR A 47 -19.19 5.20 17.51
CA THR A 47 -19.79 6.53 17.67
C THR A 47 -19.79 7.31 16.35
N ALA A 48 -18.67 7.29 15.60
CA ALA A 48 -18.57 7.94 14.30
C ALA A 48 -19.52 7.32 13.24
N CYS A 49 -19.77 6.02 13.30
CA CYS A 49 -20.66 5.31 12.40
C CYS A 49 -22.15 5.39 12.80
N PHE A 50 -22.50 6.11 13.89
CA PHE A 50 -23.84 6.13 14.48
C PHE A 50 -24.40 4.71 14.71
N ALA A 51 -23.54 3.81 15.20
CA ALA A 51 -23.93 2.45 15.48
C ALA A 51 -24.99 2.40 16.60
N PRO A 52 -25.95 1.45 16.55
CA PRO A 52 -26.92 1.29 17.62
C PRO A 52 -26.22 0.81 18.90
N ASP A 53 -26.69 1.26 20.07
CA ASP A 53 -26.13 0.92 21.40
C ASP A 53 -26.15 -0.59 21.72
N THR A 54 -26.88 -1.38 20.92
CA THR A 54 -26.91 -2.84 21.02
C THR A 54 -25.60 -3.49 20.57
N LYS A 55 -24.83 -2.84 19.68
CA LYS A 55 -23.59 -3.38 19.15
C LYS A 55 -22.43 -3.06 20.09
N LYS A 56 -21.86 -4.09 20.69
CA LYS A 56 -20.67 -3.93 21.54
C LYS A 56 -19.42 -4.41 20.82
N PRO A 57 -18.24 -3.82 21.07
CA PRO A 57 -16.99 -4.27 20.45
C PRO A 57 -16.74 -5.78 20.58
N GLN A 58 -17.15 -6.39 21.70
CA GLN A 58 -17.03 -7.84 21.93
C GLN A 58 -17.78 -8.68 20.89
N ASP A 59 -18.92 -8.21 20.40
CA ASP A 59 -19.75 -8.95 19.44
C ASP A 59 -19.06 -9.05 18.07
N TRP A 60 -18.26 -8.04 17.71
CA TRP A 60 -17.45 -8.09 16.49
C TRP A 60 -16.45 -9.24 16.52
N PHE A 61 -15.73 -9.43 17.64
CA PHE A 61 -14.75 -10.50 17.80
C PHE A 61 -15.35 -11.92 17.87
N ARG A 62 -16.65 -12.03 18.19
CA ARG A 62 -17.36 -13.31 18.25
C ARG A 62 -17.78 -13.83 16.87
N ASN A 63 -17.81 -12.96 15.85
CA ASN A 63 -18.23 -13.36 14.52
C ASN A 63 -17.17 -14.23 13.83
N GLN A 64 -17.62 -15.33 13.22
CA GLN A 64 -16.76 -16.26 12.49
C GLN A 64 -15.97 -15.56 11.38
N SER A 65 -16.63 -14.73 10.56
CA SER A 65 -15.98 -13.98 9.49
C SER A 65 -14.90 -13.01 9.99
N THR A 66 -15.08 -12.44 11.18
CA THR A 66 -14.07 -11.60 11.81
C THR A 66 -12.85 -12.40 12.26
N GLN A 67 -13.04 -13.61 12.79
CA GLN A 67 -11.93 -14.49 13.18
C GLN A 67 -11.09 -14.94 11.98
N GLU A 68 -11.76 -15.25 10.87
CA GLU A 68 -11.09 -15.56 9.60
C GLU A 68 -10.29 -14.37 9.10
N LEU A 69 -10.87 -13.16 9.11
CA LEU A 69 -10.18 -11.93 8.74
C LEU A 69 -8.95 -11.66 9.62
N LEU A 70 -9.07 -11.82 10.94
CA LEU A 70 -7.96 -11.64 11.87
C LEU A 70 -6.84 -12.66 11.62
N SER A 71 -7.21 -13.90 11.28
CA SER A 71 -6.25 -14.95 10.94
C SER A 71 -5.48 -14.63 9.67
N GLU A 72 -6.18 -14.16 8.62
CA GLU A 72 -5.54 -13.74 7.36
C GLU A 72 -4.67 -12.48 7.54
N ALA A 73 -5.14 -11.49 8.31
CA ALA A 73 -4.34 -10.30 8.61
C ALA A 73 -3.06 -10.65 9.39
N GLN A 74 -3.14 -11.60 10.34
CA GLN A 74 -1.98 -12.06 11.09
C GLN A 74 -1.00 -12.80 10.18
N ARG A 75 -1.55 -13.60 9.25
CA ARG A 75 -0.79 -14.34 8.26
C ARG A 75 -0.01 -13.39 7.35
N ASP A 76 -0.66 -12.38 6.78
CA ASP A 76 -0.04 -11.39 5.90
C ASP A 76 1.13 -10.67 6.56
N ILE A 77 0.96 -10.23 7.82
CA ILE A 77 2.02 -9.62 8.62
C ILE A 77 3.23 -10.57 8.75
N LEU A 78 3.00 -11.84 9.08
CA LEU A 78 4.09 -12.83 9.22
C LEU A 78 4.81 -13.12 7.90
N PHE A 79 4.09 -13.15 6.76
CA PHE A 79 4.72 -13.34 5.45
C PHE A 79 5.55 -12.13 5.02
N SER A 80 5.09 -10.92 5.34
CA SER A 80 5.83 -9.68 5.07
C SER A 80 7.17 -9.65 5.82
N GLU A 81 7.16 -9.95 7.13
CA GLU A 81 8.35 -9.97 7.99
C GLU A 81 9.39 -10.97 7.50
N ASN A 82 8.98 -12.20 7.14
CA ASN A 82 9.88 -13.22 6.61
C ASN A 82 10.53 -12.82 5.27
N SER A 83 9.80 -12.10 4.41
CA SER A 83 10.32 -11.63 3.13
C SER A 83 11.38 -10.52 3.30
N GLU A 84 11.20 -9.65 4.29
CA GLU A 84 12.16 -8.60 4.63
C GLU A 84 13.42 -9.16 5.29
N GLU A 85 13.28 -10.15 6.18
CA GLU A 85 14.41 -10.88 6.75
C GLU A 85 15.25 -11.57 5.66
N GLN A 86 14.60 -12.16 4.65
CA GLN A 86 15.29 -12.79 3.53
C GLN A 86 16.06 -11.77 2.69
N ARG A 87 15.47 -10.60 2.39
CA ARG A 87 16.15 -9.50 1.67
C ARG A 87 17.35 -8.94 2.43
N LEU A 88 17.26 -8.82 3.76
CA LEU A 88 18.38 -8.38 4.60
C LEU A 88 19.51 -9.40 4.63
N ARG A 89 19.19 -10.70 4.60
CA ARG A 89 20.16 -11.80 4.48
C ARG A 89 20.89 -11.78 3.14
N GLU A 90 20.19 -11.49 2.05
CA GLU A 90 20.80 -11.38 0.71
C GLU A 90 21.70 -10.13 0.60
N LYS A 91 21.34 -9.04 1.28
CA LYS A 91 22.13 -7.80 1.29
C LYS A 91 23.43 -7.89 2.10
N SER A 92 23.56 -8.86 3.01
CA SER A 92 24.76 -9.03 3.86
C SER A 92 25.86 -9.91 3.26
N TYR A 93 25.58 -10.64 2.17
CA TYR A 93 26.61 -11.37 1.41
C TYR A 93 27.38 -10.44 0.47
N SER A 94 28.19 -9.54 1.05
CA SER A 94 29.42 -9.05 0.41
C SER A 94 30.59 -9.76 1.10
N PRO A 95 31.49 -10.46 0.38
CA PRO A 95 32.60 -11.19 1.00
C PRO A 95 33.54 -10.22 1.72
N LYS A 96 33.43 -10.13 3.05
CA LYS A 96 34.48 -9.57 3.90
C LYS A 96 35.06 -10.70 4.75
N LEU A 97 36.39 -10.73 4.73
CA LEU A 97 37.27 -11.67 5.42
C LEU A 97 36.82 -11.89 6.87
N TYR A 98 36.89 -13.15 7.27
CA TYR A 98 36.58 -13.66 8.59
C TYR A 98 37.46 -13.00 9.66
N GLU A 99 36.83 -12.41 10.67
CA GLU A 99 37.43 -12.34 12.00
C GLU A 99 36.36 -12.57 13.06
N ASN A 100 36.67 -13.49 13.97
CA ASN A 100 35.82 -13.95 15.06
C ASN A 100 35.55 -12.84 16.07
N SER A 101 34.27 -12.61 16.34
CA SER A 101 33.81 -12.31 17.69
C SER A 101 32.37 -12.78 17.81
N GLU A 102 32.20 -13.82 18.63
CA GLU A 102 30.93 -14.31 19.16
C GLU A 102 30.24 -13.20 19.98
N GLU A 103 29.71 -12.19 19.32
CA GLU A 103 28.82 -11.23 19.96
C GLU A 103 27.40 -11.73 19.86
N GLN A 104 26.93 -12.27 21.00
CA GLN A 104 25.55 -12.35 21.46
C GLN A 104 24.57 -11.44 20.70
N ARG A 105 24.06 -11.91 19.56
CA ARG A 105 22.84 -11.38 18.96
C ARG A 105 21.70 -12.32 19.33
N VAL A 106 21.28 -12.25 20.59
CA VAL A 106 19.86 -12.45 20.91
C VAL A 106 19.14 -11.30 20.23
N SER A 107 18.88 -11.43 18.92
CA SER A 107 17.96 -10.54 18.23
C SER A 107 16.63 -10.71 18.97
N LYS A 108 16.22 -9.71 19.76
CA LYS A 108 14.84 -9.59 20.17
C LYS A 108 14.02 -9.66 18.89
N LYS A 109 13.31 -10.77 18.66
CA LYS A 109 12.33 -10.86 17.58
C LYS A 109 11.47 -9.59 17.71
N PRO A 110 11.30 -8.79 16.65
CA PRO A 110 10.29 -7.74 16.68
C PRO A 110 8.98 -8.44 17.09
N GLN A 111 8.38 -7.96 18.17
CA GLN A 111 7.12 -8.51 18.63
C GLN A 111 6.14 -8.26 17.49
N SER A 112 5.64 -9.33 16.88
CA SER A 112 4.78 -9.22 15.70
C SER A 112 3.66 -8.20 15.99
N PRO A 113 3.40 -7.27 15.05
CA PRO A 113 2.42 -6.21 15.24
C PRO A 113 1.08 -6.79 15.74
N LYS A 114 0.65 -6.34 16.92
CA LYS A 114 -0.63 -6.78 17.49
C LYS A 114 -1.78 -6.20 16.66
N LEU A 115 -2.67 -7.05 16.17
CA LEU A 115 -3.83 -6.62 15.37
C LEU A 115 -4.91 -5.91 16.19
N TYR A 116 -5.06 -6.29 17.46
CA TYR A 116 -5.99 -5.67 18.39
C TYR A 116 -5.47 -5.78 19.83
N GLU A 117 -5.94 -4.89 20.69
CA GLU A 117 -5.60 -4.89 22.12
C GLU A 117 -6.75 -4.36 22.96
N ASN A 118 -7.09 -5.05 24.04
CA ASN A 118 -8.06 -4.54 25.02
C ASN A 118 -7.34 -3.82 26.15
N ARG A 119 -7.56 -2.51 26.27
CA ARG A 119 -6.92 -1.65 27.28
C ARG A 119 -7.94 -1.25 28.35
N GLU A 120 -8.15 -2.11 29.34
CA GLU A 120 -9.13 -1.87 30.42
C GLU A 120 -8.59 -0.98 31.55
N LYS A 121 -7.26 -0.90 31.70
CA LYS A 121 -6.57 -0.15 32.77
C LYS A 121 -6.53 1.37 32.54
N LEU A 122 -7.14 1.85 31.46
CA LEU A 122 -7.15 3.26 31.06
C LEU A 122 -8.34 4.02 31.68
N PRO A 123 -8.28 5.38 31.72
CA PRO A 123 -9.41 6.19 32.15
C PRO A 123 -10.66 5.95 31.29
N ASN A 124 -11.84 6.25 31.85
CA ASN A 124 -13.15 5.87 31.30
C ASN A 124 -13.39 6.26 29.82
N GLY A 125 -12.74 7.32 29.32
CA GLY A 125 -12.85 7.75 27.91
C GLY A 125 -11.90 7.05 26.94
N LEU A 126 -10.76 6.54 27.41
CA LEU A 126 -9.72 5.92 26.57
C LEU A 126 -9.69 4.40 26.67
N ARG A 127 -10.39 3.81 27.65
CA ARG A 127 -10.45 2.36 27.81
C ARG A 127 -11.24 1.66 26.70
N GLY A 128 -10.94 0.37 26.53
CA GLY A 128 -11.66 -0.53 25.63
C GLY A 128 -10.77 -1.12 24.55
N TYR A 129 -11.41 -1.59 23.49
CA TYR A 129 -10.73 -2.27 22.39
C TYR A 129 -10.11 -1.29 21.41
N TYR A 130 -8.86 -1.56 21.08
CA TYR A 130 -8.08 -0.90 20.04
C TYR A 130 -7.82 -1.87 18.91
N VAL A 131 -7.89 -1.40 17.67
CA VAL A 131 -7.70 -2.21 16.46
C VAL A 131 -6.73 -1.53 15.52
N HIS A 132 -5.98 -2.34 14.78
CA HIS A 132 -5.03 -1.86 13.79
C HIS A 132 -5.73 -1.05 12.69
N ARG A 133 -4.99 -0.09 12.09
CA ARG A 133 -5.46 0.81 11.04
C ARG A 133 -6.22 0.11 9.91
N LEU A 134 -5.73 -1.05 9.45
CA LEU A 134 -6.35 -1.80 8.34
C LEU A 134 -7.72 -2.40 8.70
N LEU A 135 -7.97 -2.66 9.98
CA LEU A 135 -9.22 -3.26 10.46
C LEU A 135 -10.32 -2.22 10.70
N VAL A 136 -9.98 -0.92 10.77
CA VAL A 136 -10.93 0.18 11.00
C VAL A 136 -12.09 0.13 10.01
N ASN A 137 -11.79 -0.07 8.72
CA ASN A 137 -12.82 -0.14 7.67
C ASN A 137 -13.74 -1.35 7.84
N ASN A 138 -13.21 -2.50 8.29
CA ASN A 138 -14.03 -3.67 8.54
C ASN A 138 -14.95 -3.48 9.75
N VAL A 139 -14.42 -2.92 10.85
CA VAL A 139 -15.20 -2.58 12.04
C VAL A 139 -16.31 -1.59 11.69
N ALA A 140 -16.03 -0.58 10.88
CA ALA A 140 -17.01 0.40 10.42
C ALA A 140 -18.10 -0.22 9.52
N GLN A 141 -17.73 -1.16 8.64
CA GLN A 141 -18.68 -1.93 7.83
C GLN A 141 -19.63 -2.77 8.70
N TRP A 142 -19.07 -3.44 9.71
CA TRP A 142 -19.86 -4.19 10.68
C TRP A 142 -20.77 -3.27 11.50
N ALA A 143 -20.28 -2.09 11.91
CA ALA A 143 -21.01 -1.12 12.70
C ALA A 143 -22.25 -0.59 11.96
N SER A 144 -22.09 -0.22 10.69
CA SER A 144 -23.14 0.41 9.88
C SER A 144 -23.21 -0.18 8.47
N ALA A 145 -24.37 -0.78 8.14
CA ALA A 145 -24.64 -1.29 6.80
C ALA A 145 -24.64 -0.17 5.73
N ARG A 146 -25.03 1.05 6.11
CA ARG A 146 -24.98 2.22 5.22
C ARG A 146 -23.54 2.58 4.87
N TYR A 147 -22.64 2.55 5.85
CA TYR A 147 -21.22 2.76 5.61
C TYR A 147 -20.66 1.66 4.70
N SER A 148 -21.03 0.41 4.95
CA SER A 148 -20.61 -0.72 4.12
C SER A 148 -20.98 -0.54 2.66
N TRP A 149 -22.23 -0.19 2.38
CA TRP A 149 -22.67 0.08 1.01
C TRP A 149 -21.91 1.24 0.33
N TYR A 150 -21.58 2.28 1.09
CA TYR A 150 -20.79 3.40 0.59
C TYR A 150 -19.36 2.97 0.22
N VAL A 151 -18.72 2.17 1.08
CA VAL A 151 -17.38 1.61 0.80
C VAL A 151 -17.40 0.74 -0.45
N CYS A 152 -18.42 -0.11 -0.63
CA CYS A 152 -18.56 -0.91 -1.85
C CYS A 152 -18.63 -0.05 -3.12
N LYS A 153 -19.41 1.04 -3.09
CA LYS A 153 -19.49 1.98 -4.23
C LYS A 153 -18.17 2.67 -4.51
N LEU A 154 -17.47 3.11 -3.46
CA LEU A 154 -16.18 3.77 -3.59
C LEU A 154 -15.13 2.84 -4.20
N LEU A 155 -15.11 1.58 -3.77
CA LEU A 155 -14.19 0.56 -4.31
C LEU A 155 -14.49 0.27 -5.78
N ASP A 156 -15.77 0.17 -6.17
CA ASP A 156 -16.15 -0.05 -7.56
C ASP A 156 -15.73 1.13 -8.46
N GLU A 157 -15.91 2.36 -7.98
CA GLU A 157 -15.46 3.57 -8.67
C GLU A 157 -13.94 3.65 -8.80
N LEU A 158 -13.18 3.32 -7.76
CA LEU A 158 -11.72 3.29 -7.79
C LEU A 158 -11.22 2.25 -8.81
N HIS A 159 -11.75 1.04 -8.79
CA HIS A 159 -11.38 0.01 -9.77
C HIS A 159 -11.78 0.39 -11.20
N ARG A 160 -12.87 1.14 -11.38
CA ARG A 160 -13.24 1.68 -12.70
C ARG A 160 -12.18 2.67 -13.19
N GLN A 161 -11.74 3.61 -12.35
CA GLN A 161 -10.69 4.57 -12.69
C GLN A 161 -9.36 3.88 -13.00
N GLU A 162 -8.95 2.89 -12.21
CA GLU A 162 -7.72 2.12 -12.47
C GLU A 162 -7.75 1.40 -13.83
N ARG A 163 -8.91 0.84 -14.21
CA ARG A 163 -9.08 0.22 -15.54
C ARG A 163 -8.97 1.25 -16.67
N GLU A 164 -9.65 2.39 -16.54
CA GLU A 164 -9.58 3.47 -17.53
C GLU A 164 -8.13 3.99 -17.70
N GLU A 165 -7.39 4.17 -16.60
CA GLU A 165 -5.97 4.55 -16.66
C GLU A 165 -5.11 3.50 -17.36
N MET A 166 -5.37 2.22 -17.11
CA MET A 166 -4.66 1.11 -17.74
C MET A 166 -4.95 1.02 -19.23
N GLU A 167 -6.21 1.20 -19.65
CA GLU A 167 -6.61 1.25 -21.05
C GLU A 167 -5.94 2.44 -21.77
N ASN A 168 -5.95 3.63 -21.16
CA ASN A 168 -5.26 4.80 -21.70
C ASN A 168 -3.75 4.56 -21.88
N LYS A 169 -3.10 3.88 -20.93
CA LYS A 169 -1.68 3.49 -21.04
C LYS A 169 -1.44 2.47 -22.16
N LEU A 170 -2.36 1.53 -22.37
CA LEU A 170 -2.29 0.56 -23.47
C LEU A 170 -2.46 1.25 -24.83
N GLU A 171 -3.48 2.10 -24.99
CA GLU A 171 -3.69 2.85 -26.23
C GLU A 171 -2.50 3.74 -26.59
N ALA A 172 -1.89 4.40 -25.60
CA ALA A 172 -0.70 5.21 -25.81
C ALA A 172 0.49 4.35 -26.29
N LYS A 173 0.67 3.16 -25.70
CA LYS A 173 1.68 2.18 -26.14
C LYS A 173 1.39 1.70 -27.56
N ASP A 174 0.15 1.35 -27.89
CA ASP A 174 -0.23 0.90 -29.23
C ASP A 174 -0.01 1.97 -30.30
N LYS A 175 -0.37 3.22 -30.03
CA LYS A 175 -0.06 4.37 -30.90
C LYS A 175 1.46 4.53 -31.09
N SER A 176 2.26 4.29 -30.06
CA SER A 176 3.72 4.33 -30.15
C SER A 176 4.30 3.17 -30.96
N ILE A 177 3.70 1.98 -30.87
CA ILE A 177 4.06 0.81 -31.66
C ILE A 177 3.72 1.07 -33.13
N GLN A 178 2.51 1.53 -33.44
CA GLN A 178 2.09 1.86 -34.80
C GLN A 178 3.00 2.90 -35.47
N LYS A 179 3.47 3.92 -34.74
CA LYS A 179 4.48 4.87 -35.25
C LYS A 179 5.85 4.23 -35.52
N ARG A 180 6.18 3.11 -34.88
CA ARG A 180 7.44 2.36 -35.09
C ARG A 180 7.34 1.33 -36.22
N ILE A 181 6.15 0.80 -36.51
CA ILE A 181 5.90 -0.18 -37.58
C ILE A 181 6.48 0.23 -38.96
N PRO A 182 6.44 1.51 -39.41
CA PRO A 182 7.04 1.92 -40.68
C PRO A 182 8.56 1.72 -40.77
N ARG A 183 9.27 1.69 -39.63
CA ARG A 183 10.73 1.42 -39.56
C ARG A 183 11.05 -0.05 -39.33
N SER A 184 10.04 -0.90 -39.14
CA SER A 184 10.21 -2.34 -38.99
C SER A 184 10.34 -2.99 -40.37
N VAL A 185 11.21 -4.01 -40.46
CA VAL A 185 11.37 -4.77 -41.69
C VAL A 185 10.02 -5.38 -42.07
N PRO A 186 9.49 -5.11 -43.28
CA PRO A 186 8.21 -5.64 -43.71
C PRO A 186 8.16 -7.17 -43.57
N LYS A 187 7.02 -7.69 -43.12
CA LYS A 187 6.81 -9.11 -42.85
C LYS A 187 7.13 -9.94 -44.09
N GLY A 188 8.06 -10.90 -43.97
CA GLY A 188 8.55 -11.72 -45.09
C GLY A 188 9.74 -11.16 -45.88
N LYS A 189 10.25 -9.96 -45.54
CA LYS A 189 11.51 -9.41 -46.09
C LYS A 189 12.67 -9.40 -45.08
N GLU A 190 12.53 -10.15 -43.99
CA GLU A 190 13.49 -10.22 -42.88
C GLU A 190 14.92 -10.63 -43.29
N LYS A 191 15.07 -11.34 -44.41
CA LYS A 191 16.35 -11.79 -44.96
C LYS A 191 16.73 -11.11 -46.29
N ASN A 192 15.94 -10.15 -46.77
CA ASN A 192 16.10 -9.57 -48.09
C ASN A 192 16.85 -8.24 -47.99
N TYR A 193 18.18 -8.33 -48.01
CA TYR A 193 19.09 -7.18 -47.90
C TYR A 193 19.56 -6.74 -49.29
N LYS A 194 19.49 -5.44 -49.58
CA LYS A 194 20.12 -4.83 -50.76
C LYS A 194 21.31 -4.00 -50.28
N TYR A 195 22.51 -4.54 -50.44
CA TYR A 195 23.74 -3.82 -50.14
C TYR A 195 24.06 -2.88 -51.31
N MET A 196 24.11 -1.57 -51.06
CA MET A 196 24.79 -0.64 -51.95
C MET A 196 26.20 -0.46 -51.42
N ILE A 197 27.15 -1.15 -52.03
CA ILE A 197 28.57 -0.98 -51.75
C ILE A 197 29.11 -0.09 -52.86
N TYR A 198 29.57 1.11 -52.50
CA TYR A 198 30.33 1.98 -53.40
C TYR A 198 31.78 1.96 -52.93
N THR A 199 32.69 1.83 -53.88
CA THR A 199 34.13 1.96 -53.65
C THR A 199 34.47 3.44 -53.79
N GLU A 200 34.84 4.10 -52.69
CA GLU A 200 35.55 5.38 -52.76
C GLU A 200 36.98 5.12 -53.20
N GLU A 201 37.43 5.83 -54.24
CA GLU A 201 38.86 5.92 -54.55
C GLU A 201 39.50 6.73 -53.42
N MET A 202 40.23 6.04 -52.54
CA MET A 202 41.12 6.71 -51.61
C MET A 202 42.14 7.47 -52.47
N GLU A 203 42.25 8.78 -52.32
CA GLU A 203 43.38 9.52 -52.87
C GLU A 203 44.64 8.80 -52.38
N ASN A 204 45.39 8.19 -53.30
CA ASN A 204 46.70 7.63 -52.98
C ASN A 204 47.48 8.80 -52.38
N GLU A 205 47.76 8.77 -51.08
CA GLU A 205 48.82 9.58 -50.51
C GLU A 205 50.05 9.20 -51.33
N GLU A 206 50.43 10.10 -52.25
CA GLU A 206 51.68 9.99 -52.99
C GLU A 206 52.77 9.75 -51.95
N ASP A 207 53.44 8.60 -52.06
CA ASP A 207 54.65 8.28 -51.32
C ASP A 207 55.64 9.44 -51.54
N LYS A 208 55.61 10.41 -50.62
CA LYS A 208 56.65 11.42 -50.50
C LYS A 208 57.82 10.75 -49.80
N ASP A 209 58.86 10.61 -50.62
CA ASP A 209 60.28 10.46 -50.26
C ASP A 209 60.79 9.01 -50.13
N MET A 210 61.25 8.44 -51.25
CA MET A 210 62.68 8.41 -51.67
C MET A 210 62.92 7.49 -52.87
#